data_AF-W7Q8S5-F1
#
_entry.id   AF-W7Q8S5-F1
#
_cell.length_a   1.000
_cell.length_b   1.000
_cell.length_c   1.000
_cell.angle_alpha   90.00
_cell.angle_beta   90.00
_cell.angle_gamma   90.00
#
_symmetry.space_group_name_H-M   'P 1'
#
loop_
_entity.id
_entity.type
_entity.pdbx_description
1 polymer ?
#
loop_
_entity_poly.entity_id
_entity_poly.type
_entity_poly.pdbx_seq_one_letter_code
_entity_poly.pdbx_strand_id
1 'polypeptide(L)'
;MLKGVMRAVLAYDPSLPLMVMATADPGPFRALAAEMGISIWFETFADRAYDAQGHLVSRRLPNAVHHDEATIVAQAVALARGEALTASGGSALKLPCDTICVHGDNPESVAAVRAIREAFDSLVEA
;
A
#
# COMPACT_ATOMS: atom_id res chain seq x y z
N MET A 1 -2.14 -20.48 4.66
CA MET A 1 -2.13 -20.00 3.26
C MET A 1 -0.83 -19.25 2.93
N LEU A 2 -0.46 -18.18 3.65
CA LEU A 2 0.76 -17.38 3.37
C LEU A 2 2.08 -18.20 3.37
N LYS A 3 2.31 -19.08 4.35
CA LYS A 3 3.48 -19.98 4.35
C LYS A 3 3.62 -20.82 3.07
N GLY A 4 2.49 -21.20 2.47
CA GLY A 4 2.48 -21.96 1.21
C GLY A 4 2.98 -21.12 0.04
N VAL A 5 2.52 -19.86 -0.06
CA VAL A 5 2.98 -18.90 -1.07
C VAL A 5 4.46 -18.61 -0.90
N MET A 6 4.91 -18.33 0.32
CA MET A 6 6.33 -18.07 0.59
C MET A 6 7.22 -19.27 0.21
N ARG A 7 6.79 -20.51 0.50
CA ARG A 7 7.51 -21.73 0.05
C ARG A 7 7.56 -21.82 -1.47
N ALA A 8 6.48 -21.48 -2.17
CA ALA A 8 6.44 -21.51 -3.62
C ALA A 8 7.40 -20.49 -4.25
N VAL A 9 7.45 -19.27 -3.70
CA VAL A 9 8.40 -18.23 -4.15
C VAL A 9 9.84 -18.69 -3.91
N LEU A 10 10.18 -19.12 -2.70
CA LEU A 10 11.53 -19.59 -2.36
C LEU A 10 11.97 -20.81 -3.18
N ALA A 11 11.04 -21.72 -3.49
CA ALA A 11 11.32 -22.89 -4.32
C ALA A 11 11.54 -22.53 -5.80
N TYR A 12 10.97 -21.41 -6.25
CA TYR A 12 11.15 -20.92 -7.61
C TYR A 12 12.44 -20.09 -7.73
N ASP A 13 12.59 -19.04 -6.92
CA ASP A 13 13.77 -18.19 -6.86
C ASP A 13 13.85 -17.47 -5.48
N PRO A 14 14.86 -17.78 -4.65
CA PRO A 14 14.99 -17.20 -3.31
C PRO A 14 15.41 -15.71 -3.31
N SER A 15 15.79 -15.14 -4.46
CA SER A 15 16.11 -13.71 -4.58
C SER A 15 14.88 -12.83 -4.77
N LEU A 16 13.71 -13.41 -5.11
CA LEU A 16 12.49 -12.66 -5.36
C LEU A 16 11.84 -12.19 -4.05
N PRO A 17 11.52 -10.89 -3.93
CA PRO A 17 10.71 -10.41 -2.82
C PRO A 17 9.24 -10.85 -3.00
N LEU A 18 8.59 -11.18 -1.89
CA LEU A 18 7.14 -11.38 -1.85
C LEU A 18 6.45 -10.09 -1.41
N MET A 19 5.67 -9.49 -2.30
CA MET A 19 4.82 -8.36 -1.96
C MET A 19 3.61 -8.82 -1.14
N VAL A 20 3.32 -8.13 -0.03
CA VAL A 20 2.19 -8.39 0.86
C VAL A 20 1.48 -7.07 1.19
N MET A 21 0.16 -7.12 1.41
CA MET A 21 -0.60 -5.93 1.79
C MET A 21 -0.13 -5.42 3.16
N ALA A 22 0.13 -4.11 3.25
CA ALA A 22 0.43 -3.44 4.51
C ALA A 22 -0.78 -3.43 5.46
N THR A 23 -0.51 -3.54 6.76
CA THR A 23 -1.47 -3.40 7.85
C THR A 23 -0.86 -2.54 8.95
N ALA A 24 -1.69 -2.05 9.89
CA ALA A 24 -1.23 -1.25 11.02
C ALA A 24 -0.23 -2.03 11.90
N ASP A 25 -0.41 -3.35 12.03
CA ASP A 25 0.54 -4.26 12.66
C ASP A 25 1.26 -5.13 11.60
N PRO A 26 2.50 -4.76 11.19
CA PRO A 26 3.29 -5.57 10.27
C PRO A 26 4.12 -6.66 10.97
N GLY A 27 4.10 -6.72 12.32
CA GLY A 27 4.93 -7.63 13.11
C GLY A 27 4.80 -9.11 12.70
N PRO A 28 3.57 -9.65 12.57
CA PRO A 28 3.36 -11.04 12.14
C PRO A 28 3.97 -11.36 10.76
N PHE A 29 3.88 -10.43 9.80
CA PHE A 29 4.46 -10.61 8.47
C PHE A 29 5.99 -10.61 8.53
N ARG A 30 6.59 -9.68 9.27
CA ARG A 30 8.05 -9.60 9.44
C ARG A 30 8.61 -10.83 10.15
N ALA A 31 7.95 -11.27 11.22
CA ALA A 31 8.35 -12.45 11.97
C ALA A 31 8.32 -13.71 11.10
N LEU A 32 7.26 -13.88 10.31
CA LEU A 32 7.14 -15.02 9.41
C LEU A 32 8.13 -14.96 8.25
N ALA A 33 8.35 -13.78 7.66
CA ALA A 33 9.33 -13.58 6.61
C ALA A 33 10.76 -13.93 7.09
N ALA A 34 11.10 -13.51 8.32
CA ALA A 34 12.37 -13.86 8.96
C ALA A 34 12.49 -15.37 9.26
N GLU A 35 11.43 -16.00 9.77
CA GLU A 35 11.37 -17.47 9.99
C GLU A 35 11.67 -18.23 8.68
N MET A 36 11.14 -17.74 7.57
CA MET A 36 11.24 -18.39 6.27
C MET A 36 12.46 -17.97 5.44
N GLY A 37 13.19 -16.93 5.85
CA GLY A 37 14.32 -16.38 5.09
C GLY A 37 13.91 -15.75 3.75
N ILE A 38 12.72 -15.13 3.68
CA ILE A 38 12.21 -14.47 2.47
C ILE A 38 12.15 -12.95 2.65
N SER A 39 12.54 -12.20 1.63
CA SER A 39 12.33 -10.74 1.58
C SER A 39 10.86 -10.44 1.30
N ILE A 40 10.29 -9.46 2.02
CA ILE A 40 8.93 -8.99 1.77
C ILE A 40 8.91 -7.50 1.48
N TRP A 41 7.97 -7.07 0.64
CA TRP A 41 7.63 -5.67 0.39
C TRP A 41 6.19 -5.41 0.83
N PHE A 42 5.95 -4.28 1.50
CA PHE A 42 4.64 -3.85 1.93
C PHE A 42 3.98 -2.97 0.86
N GLU A 43 2.87 -3.47 0.33
CA GLU A 43 2.01 -2.78 -0.63
C GLU A 43 0.94 -1.95 0.09
N THR A 44 0.84 -0.68 -0.30
CA THR A 44 -0.21 0.25 0.08
C THR A 44 -0.99 0.70 -1.16
N PHE A 45 -2.11 1.39 -1.01
CA PHE A 45 -3.05 1.69 -2.09
C PHE A 45 -3.40 3.18 -2.06
N ALA A 46 -3.12 3.89 -3.15
CA ALA A 46 -3.36 5.33 -3.21
C ALA A 46 -4.85 5.69 -3.18
N ASP A 47 -5.71 4.84 -3.75
CA ASP A 47 -7.12 5.12 -4.03
C ASP A 47 -8.09 4.34 -3.14
N ARG A 48 -7.60 3.67 -2.10
CA ARG A 48 -8.45 2.89 -1.19
C ARG A 48 -8.49 3.52 0.19
N ALA A 49 -9.70 3.54 0.76
CA ALA A 49 -9.86 3.86 2.16
C ALA A 49 -9.41 2.69 3.04
N TYR A 50 -8.83 3.03 4.19
CA TYR A 50 -8.37 2.08 5.20
C TYR A 50 -9.25 2.10 6.45
N ASP A 51 -9.36 0.98 7.15
CA ASP A 51 -9.84 0.93 8.53
C ASP A 51 -8.69 1.21 9.52
N ALA A 52 -9.01 1.29 10.82
CA ALA A 52 -8.02 1.58 11.86
C ALA A 52 -6.98 0.46 12.05
N GLN A 53 -7.22 -0.73 11.49
CA GLN A 53 -6.30 -1.87 11.50
C GLN A 53 -5.42 -1.90 10.24
N GLY A 54 -5.62 -0.96 9.32
CA GLY A 54 -4.89 -0.89 8.06
C GLY A 54 -5.39 -1.87 7.01
N HIS A 55 -6.58 -2.46 7.17
CA HIS A 55 -7.21 -3.19 6.09
C HIS A 55 -7.94 -2.24 5.15
N LEU A 56 -8.09 -2.66 3.89
CA LEU A 56 -8.88 -1.92 2.92
C LEU A 56 -10.36 -2.04 3.25
N VAL A 57 -11.06 -0.90 3.29
CA VAL A 57 -12.51 -0.85 3.46
C VAL A 57 -13.16 -1.61 2.29
N SER A 58 -14.15 -2.45 2.59
CA SER A 58 -14.87 -3.24 1.58
C SER A 58 -15.45 -2.34 0.49
N ARG A 59 -15.23 -2.69 -0.79
CA ARG A 59 -15.75 -1.95 -1.96
C ARG A 59 -17.28 -1.79 -1.98
N ARG A 60 -18.01 -2.57 -1.18
CA ARG A 60 -19.47 -2.48 -1.06
C ARG A 60 -19.93 -1.32 -0.17
N LEU A 61 -19.02 -0.73 0.60
CA LEU A 61 -19.32 0.38 1.49
C LEU A 61 -19.08 1.72 0.77
N PRO A 62 -19.86 2.76 1.10
CA PRO A 62 -19.59 4.11 0.62
C PRO A 62 -18.17 4.55 0.97
N ASN A 63 -17.56 5.36 0.09
CA ASN A 63 -16.22 5.93 0.27
C ASN A 63 -15.07 4.92 0.40
N ALA A 64 -15.30 3.64 0.07
CA ALA A 64 -14.26 2.60 0.09
C ALA A 64 -13.17 2.77 -0.99
N VAL A 65 -13.49 3.56 -2.02
CA VAL A 65 -12.61 3.94 -3.12
C VAL A 65 -12.64 5.47 -3.22
N HIS A 66 -11.46 6.07 -3.32
CA HIS A 66 -11.30 7.50 -3.57
C HIS A 66 -11.43 7.73 -5.07
N HIS A 67 -12.27 8.69 -5.46
CA HIS A 67 -12.44 9.11 -6.85
C HIS A 67 -11.89 10.51 -7.11
N ASP A 68 -11.67 11.28 -6.06
CA ASP A 68 -11.08 12.61 -6.13
C ASP A 68 -9.56 12.51 -6.25
N GLU A 69 -9.00 13.07 -7.33
CA GLU A 69 -7.57 13.01 -7.64
C GLU A 69 -6.71 13.62 -6.53
N ALA A 70 -7.14 14.77 -5.97
CA ALA A 70 -6.40 15.45 -4.91
C ALA A 70 -6.28 14.57 -3.64
N THR A 71 -7.36 13.87 -3.28
CA THR A 71 -7.38 12.89 -2.18
C THR A 71 -6.41 11.74 -2.44
N ILE A 72 -6.41 11.18 -3.65
CA ILE A 72 -5.53 10.07 -4.04
C ILE A 72 -4.06 10.50 -3.96
N VAL A 73 -3.72 11.67 -4.53
CA VAL A 73 -2.36 12.21 -4.54
C VAL A 73 -1.88 12.51 -3.12
N ALA A 74 -2.71 13.15 -2.30
CA ALA A 74 -2.36 13.46 -0.90
C ALA A 74 -2.09 12.18 -0.09
N GLN A 75 -2.91 11.15 -0.27
CA GLN A 75 -2.69 9.84 0.37
C GLN A 75 -1.40 9.18 -0.12
N ALA A 76 -1.13 9.19 -1.43
CA ALA A 76 0.11 8.63 -1.98
C ALA A 76 1.37 9.33 -1.43
N VAL A 77 1.34 10.67 -1.31
CA VAL A 77 2.44 11.45 -0.73
C VAL A 77 2.63 11.11 0.75
N ALA A 78 1.55 11.07 1.53
CA ALA A 78 1.62 10.72 2.95
C ALA A 78 2.21 9.31 3.15
N LEU A 79 1.78 8.33 2.34
CA LEU A 79 2.33 6.98 2.33
C LEU A 79 3.84 6.97 2.01
N ALA A 80 4.25 7.66 0.94
CA ALA A 80 5.64 7.73 0.52
C ALA A 80 6.56 8.38 1.58
N ARG A 81 6.02 9.32 2.37
CA ARG A 81 6.74 10.00 3.45
C ARG A 81 6.67 9.29 4.81
N GLY A 82 5.92 8.17 4.92
CA GLY A 82 5.71 7.47 6.18
C GLY A 82 4.86 8.27 7.19
N GLU A 83 4.00 9.15 6.67
CA GLU A 83 3.11 9.98 7.46
C GLU A 83 1.81 9.24 7.81
N ALA A 84 1.06 9.81 8.76
CA ALA A 84 -0.22 9.23 9.14
C ALA A 84 -1.30 9.59 8.12
N LEU A 85 -2.08 8.58 7.73
CA LEU A 85 -3.34 8.70 7.02
C LEU A 85 -4.50 8.91 8.00
N THR A 86 -5.66 9.30 7.47
CA THR A 86 -6.93 9.29 8.19
C THR A 86 -7.69 8.01 7.82
N ALA A 87 -7.83 7.09 8.76
CA ALA A 87 -8.67 5.91 8.57
C ALA A 87 -10.16 6.32 8.46
N SER A 88 -10.98 5.43 7.92
CA SER A 88 -12.44 5.62 7.76
C SER A 88 -13.20 6.01 9.04
N GLY A 89 -12.66 5.66 10.22
CA GLY A 89 -13.20 6.07 11.52
C GLY A 89 -12.68 7.41 12.06
N GLY A 90 -11.85 8.12 11.29
CA GLY A 90 -11.21 9.38 11.66
C GLY A 90 -9.90 9.25 12.47
N SER A 91 -9.49 8.04 12.84
CA SER A 91 -8.25 7.81 13.57
C SER A 91 -7.02 7.94 12.67
N ALA A 92 -5.91 8.42 13.23
CA ALA A 92 -4.61 8.40 12.56
C ALA A 92 -4.13 6.95 12.33
N LEU A 93 -3.66 6.66 11.13
CA LEU A 93 -3.16 5.35 10.72
C LEU A 93 -1.78 5.48 10.08
N LYS A 94 -0.80 4.72 10.54
CA LYS A 94 0.51 4.58 9.87
C LYS A 94 0.66 3.19 9.29
N LEU A 95 1.24 3.10 8.10
CA LEU A 95 1.50 1.85 7.40
C LEU A 95 2.96 1.80 6.95
N PRO A 96 3.62 0.62 6.99
CA PRO A 96 4.83 0.43 6.19
C PRO A 96 4.48 0.50 4.71
N CYS A 97 5.33 1.15 3.92
CA CYS A 97 5.10 1.37 2.50
C CYS A 97 6.41 1.18 1.74
N ASP A 98 6.55 0.05 1.06
CA ASP A 98 7.62 -0.19 0.09
C ASP A 98 7.13 0.08 -1.33
N THR A 99 5.83 -0.19 -1.59
CA THR A 99 5.18 0.04 -2.87
C THR A 99 3.81 0.71 -2.67
N ILE A 100 3.40 1.50 -3.68
CA ILE A 100 2.07 2.10 -3.75
C ILE A 100 1.39 1.56 -5.01
N CYS A 101 0.30 0.82 -4.80
CA CYS A 101 -0.56 0.31 -5.84
C CYS A 101 -1.45 1.43 -6.37
N VAL A 102 -1.52 1.50 -7.70
CA VAL A 102 -2.37 2.41 -8.46
C VAL A 102 -3.07 1.60 -9.54
N HIS A 103 -4.33 1.94 -9.82
CA HIS A 103 -5.05 1.32 -10.92
C HIS A 103 -4.72 2.03 -12.25
N GLY A 104 -4.95 1.34 -13.36
CA GLY A 104 -4.68 1.85 -14.71
C GLY A 104 -5.73 1.36 -15.72
N ASP A 105 -6.92 1.03 -15.24
CA ASP A 105 -8.01 0.43 -16.00
C ASP A 105 -8.82 1.44 -16.81
N ASN A 106 -8.72 2.73 -16.49
CA ASN A 106 -9.45 3.81 -17.19
C ASN A 106 -8.61 5.11 -17.27
N PRO A 107 -9.00 6.08 -18.13
CA PRO A 107 -8.26 7.33 -18.31
C PRO A 107 -8.09 8.16 -17.04
N GLU A 108 -9.08 8.15 -16.13
CA GLU A 108 -9.04 8.89 -14.86
C GLU A 108 -7.96 8.30 -13.94
N SER A 109 -7.86 6.96 -13.87
CA SER A 109 -6.78 6.29 -13.13
C SER A 109 -5.40 6.62 -13.70
N VAL A 110 -5.26 6.69 -15.03
CA VAL A 110 -3.98 7.10 -15.67
C VAL A 110 -3.63 8.55 -15.35
N ALA A 111 -4.61 9.45 -15.30
CA ALA A 111 -4.39 10.84 -14.87
C ALA A 111 -3.89 10.90 -13.42
N ALA A 112 -4.52 10.15 -12.51
CA ALA A 112 -4.08 10.05 -11.12
C ALA A 112 -2.64 9.52 -10.98
N VAL A 113 -2.24 8.53 -11.79
CA VAL A 113 -0.84 8.04 -11.79
C VAL A 113 0.14 9.15 -12.18
N ARG A 114 -0.19 9.96 -13.18
CA ARG A 114 0.66 11.09 -13.60
C ARG A 114 0.76 12.13 -12.49
N ALA A 115 -0.36 12.51 -11.87
CA ALA A 115 -0.39 13.46 -10.77
C ALA A 115 0.42 12.97 -9.55
N ILE A 116 0.34 11.68 -9.20
CA ILE A 116 1.17 11.08 -8.16
C ILE A 116 2.66 11.19 -8.52
N ARG A 117 3.03 10.89 -9.77
CA ARG A 117 4.43 10.97 -10.21
C ARG A 117 4.97 12.39 -10.11
N GLU A 118 4.23 13.38 -10.61
CA GLU A 118 4.60 14.80 -10.54
C GLU A 118 4.75 15.28 -9.09
N ALA A 119 3.86 14.83 -8.20
CA ALA A 119 3.97 15.11 -6.77
C ALA A 119 5.26 14.51 -6.19
N PHE A 120 5.63 13.29 -6.58
CA PHE A 120 6.86 12.65 -6.11
C PHE A 120 8.12 13.31 -6.65
N ASP A 121 8.13 13.78 -7.90
CA ASP A 121 9.25 14.56 -8.43
C ASP A 121 9.51 15.80 -7.58
N SER A 122 8.44 16.49 -7.18
CA SER A 122 8.50 17.66 -6.30
C SER A 122 9.00 17.36 -4.87
N LEU A 123 8.88 16.10 -4.40
CA LEU A 123 9.41 15.69 -3.09
C LEU A 123 10.92 15.47 -3.09
N VAL A 124 11.49 15.09 -4.24
CA VAL A 124 12.92 14.78 -4.39
C VAL A 124 13.75 16.05 -4.54
N GLU A 125 13.14 17.12 -5.05
CA GLU A 125 13.76 18.43 -5.23
C GLU A 125 13.81 19.29 -3.96
N ALA A 126 13.12 18.88 -2.89
CA ALA A 126 13.03 19.58 -1.59
C ALA A 126 14.01 19.03 -0.55
#